data_AF-A0A929AM60-F1
#
_entry.id   AF-A0A929AM60-F1
#
_cell.length_a   1.000
_cell.length_b   1.000
_cell.length_c   1.000
_cell.angle_alpha   90.00
_cell.angle_beta   90.00
_cell.angle_gamma   90.00
#
_symmetry.space_group_name_H-M   'P 1'
#
loop_
_entity.id
_entity.type
_entity.pdbx_description
1 polymer ?
#
loop_
_entity_poly.entity_id
_entity_poly.type
_entity_poly.pdbx_seq_one_letter_code
_entity_poly.pdbx_strand_id
1 'polypeptide(L)'
;MDLLHDPTRITDKQLEGLDTITLNHWEKDIYNRFRESKKRFPEFFPCFKLKNHPVAGLCYSIHFQPLTQHAQALIGNAPRFPHQEEFKPIEKLWNEFGQSELDILFEHFPTQLALKPPKPEWWKVFLGLISARADKRKCNILCR
;
A
#
# COMPACT_ATOMS: atom_id res chain seq x y z
N MET A 1 -5.82 21.29 -25.41
CA MET A 1 -5.09 20.02 -25.23
C MET A 1 -4.24 20.21 -23.99
N ASP A 2 -4.83 19.87 -22.84
CA ASP A 2 -4.16 20.01 -21.55
C ASP A 2 -3.05 18.96 -21.46
N LEU A 3 -1.82 19.45 -21.31
CA LEU A 3 -0.66 18.65 -20.99
C LEU A 3 -0.92 17.98 -19.64
N LEU A 4 -1.30 16.70 -19.66
CA LEU A 4 -1.29 15.84 -18.49
C LEU A 4 0.09 15.98 -17.84
N HIS A 5 0.11 16.61 -16.67
CA HIS A 5 1.29 16.68 -15.83
C HIS A 5 1.56 15.25 -15.35
N ASP A 6 2.45 14.54 -16.07
CA ASP A 6 2.88 13.21 -15.67
C ASP A 6 3.60 13.35 -14.32
N PRO A 7 3.02 12.86 -13.21
CA PRO A 7 3.59 13.06 -11.88
C PRO A 7 4.91 12.30 -11.69
N THR A 8 5.32 11.48 -12.68
CA THR A 8 6.59 10.77 -12.69
C THR A 8 7.72 11.54 -13.36
N ARG A 9 7.43 12.65 -14.04
CA ARG A 9 8.44 13.40 -14.80
C ARG A 9 9.23 14.35 -13.89
N ILE A 10 10.46 13.96 -13.55
CA ILE A 10 11.43 14.79 -12.83
C ILE A 10 11.82 15.97 -13.75
N THR A 11 11.92 17.18 -13.19
CA THR A 11 12.29 18.38 -13.97
C THR A 11 13.81 18.53 -14.04
N ASP A 12 14.34 18.98 -15.18
CA ASP A 12 15.79 19.09 -15.47
C ASP A 12 16.59 19.88 -14.42
N LYS A 13 15.93 20.81 -13.70
CA LYS A 13 16.55 21.60 -12.61
C LYS A 13 16.75 20.83 -11.30
N GLN A 14 16.13 19.66 -11.13
CA GLN A 14 16.28 18.81 -9.94
C GLN A 14 17.41 17.78 -10.07
N LEU A 15 18.07 17.76 -11.24
CA LEU A 15 19.02 16.73 -11.67
C LEU A 15 20.49 17.15 -11.69
N GLU A 16 20.82 18.42 -11.43
CA GLU A 16 22.21 18.88 -11.40
C GLU A 16 22.99 18.15 -10.29
N GLY A 17 23.83 17.19 -10.69
CA GLY A 17 24.70 16.42 -9.82
C GLY A 17 24.32 14.95 -9.59
N LEU A 18 23.24 14.43 -10.18
CA LEU A 18 22.96 12.99 -10.13
C LEU A 18 23.78 12.22 -11.17
N ASP A 19 24.37 11.10 -10.74
CA ASP A 19 24.89 10.10 -11.68
C ASP A 19 23.72 9.54 -12.51
N THR A 20 23.78 9.74 -13.82
CA THR A 20 22.79 9.32 -14.82
C THR A 20 22.42 7.83 -14.68
N ILE A 21 23.33 7.01 -14.16
CA ILE A 21 23.10 5.59 -13.87
C ILE A 21 22.05 5.39 -12.78
N THR A 22 22.13 6.14 -11.68
CA THR A 22 21.20 6.05 -10.54
C THR A 22 19.79 6.47 -10.95
N LEU A 23 19.70 7.54 -11.75
CA LEU A 23 18.41 8.02 -12.26
C LEU A 23 17.76 7.00 -13.20
N ASN A 24 18.52 6.44 -14.15
CA ASN A 24 18.03 5.42 -15.07
C ASN A 24 17.57 4.14 -14.34
N HIS A 25 18.27 3.75 -13.26
CA HIS A 25 17.89 2.61 -12.45
C HIS A 25 16.59 2.88 -11.70
N TRP A 26 16.48 4.06 -11.07
CA TRP A 26 15.26 4.53 -10.43
C TRP A 26 14.06 4.52 -11.37
N GLU A 27 14.17 5.14 -12.55
CA GLU A 27 13.05 5.23 -13.51
C GLU A 27 12.55 3.84 -13.95
N LYS A 28 13.47 2.91 -14.24
CA LYS A 28 13.12 1.54 -14.66
C LYS A 28 12.42 0.76 -13.55
N ASP A 29 12.97 0.83 -12.33
CA ASP A 29 12.39 0.14 -11.19
C ASP A 29 11.03 0.73 -10.82
N ILE A 30 10.95 2.05 -10.71
CA ILE A 30 9.73 2.75 -10.31
C ILE A 30 8.60 2.53 -11.29
N TYR A 31 8.85 2.53 -12.60
CA TYR A 31 7.79 2.28 -13.58
C TYR A 31 7.15 0.90 -13.42
N ASN A 32 7.96 -0.15 -13.24
CA ASN A 32 7.46 -1.51 -13.03
C ASN A 32 6.72 -1.62 -11.70
N ARG A 33 7.28 -1.04 -10.64
CA ARG A 33 6.68 -1.07 -9.31
C ARG A 33 5.42 -0.21 -9.20
N PHE A 34 5.27 0.84 -10.01
CA PHE A 34 4.05 1.65 -10.07
C PHE A 34 2.88 0.81 -10.60
N ARG A 35 3.09 0.07 -11.68
CA ARG A 35 2.06 -0.82 -12.24
C ARG A 35 1.69 -1.93 -11.25
N GLU A 36 2.67 -2.52 -10.59
CA GLU A 36 2.44 -3.53 -9.56
C GLU A 36 1.65 -2.96 -8.37
N SER A 37 2.05 -1.79 -7.87
CA SER A 37 1.38 -1.07 -6.79
C SER A 37 -0.08 -0.79 -7.09
N LYS A 38 -0.37 -0.31 -8.30
CA LYS A 38 -1.75 -0.08 -8.77
C LYS A 38 -2.58 -1.37 -8.79
N LYS A 39 -1.98 -2.50 -9.17
CA LYS A 39 -2.66 -3.80 -9.20
C LYS A 39 -2.95 -4.32 -7.79
N ARG A 40 -2.01 -4.16 -6.85
CA ARG A 40 -2.14 -4.65 -5.47
C ARG A 40 -3.05 -3.76 -4.61
N PHE A 41 -3.06 -2.45 -4.87
CA PHE A 41 -3.77 -1.43 -4.09
C PHE A 41 -4.63 -0.53 -5.00
N PRO A 42 -5.74 -1.02 -5.55
CA PRO A 42 -6.54 -0.30 -6.54
C PRO A 42 -7.19 0.98 -6.01
N GLU A 43 -7.48 1.06 -4.70
CA GLU A 43 -8.06 2.25 -4.08
C GLU A 43 -7.03 3.28 -3.61
N PHE A 44 -5.77 3.08 -3.99
CA PHE A 44 -4.66 3.96 -3.65
C PHE A 44 -3.97 4.47 -4.91
N PHE A 45 -3.40 5.66 -4.80
CA PHE A 45 -2.48 6.21 -5.79
C PHE A 45 -1.05 6.08 -5.27
N PRO A 46 -0.20 5.23 -5.88
CA PRO A 46 1.21 5.17 -5.53
C PRO A 46 1.90 6.46 -5.95
N CYS A 47 2.54 7.11 -4.98
CA CYS A 47 3.30 8.33 -5.14
C CYS A 47 4.77 8.02 -4.89
N PHE A 48 5.59 8.11 -5.94
CA PHE A 48 7.03 7.90 -5.87
C PHE A 48 7.73 9.16 -6.31
N LYS A 49 8.57 9.73 -5.43
CA LYS A 49 9.25 11.00 -5.69
C LYS A 49 10.73 10.88 -5.38
N LEU A 50 11.52 11.57 -6.18
CA LEU A 50 12.95 11.75 -5.98
C LEU A 50 13.21 13.26 -5.90
N LYS A 51 14.03 13.69 -4.93
CA LYS A 51 14.35 15.10 -4.74
C LYS A 51 15.79 15.23 -4.26
N ASN A 52 16.54 16.16 -4.85
CA ASN A 52 17.85 16.53 -4.33
C ASN A 52 17.68 17.55 -3.19
N HIS A 53 18.21 17.25 -2.00
CA HIS A 53 18.18 18.14 -0.85
C HIS A 53 19.57 18.75 -0.61
N PRO A 54 19.71 20.08 -0.46
CA PRO A 54 21.02 20.75 -0.40
C PRO A 54 21.97 20.22 0.68
N VAL A 55 21.41 19.74 1.80
CA VAL A 55 22.17 19.27 2.97
C VAL A 55 22.18 17.75 3.10
N ALA A 56 21.12 17.08 2.65
CA ALA A 56 20.93 15.64 2.88
C ALA A 56 21.25 14.80 1.63
N GLY A 57 21.61 15.44 0.52
CA GLY A 57 21.83 14.78 -0.74
C GLY A 57 20.53 14.26 -1.36
N LEU A 58 20.64 13.19 -2.13
CA LEU A 58 19.51 12.60 -2.85
C LEU A 58 18.55 11.92 -1.89
N CYS A 59 17.28 12.30 -1.94
CA CYS A 59 16.23 11.75 -1.10
C CYS A 59 15.08 11.21 -1.96
N TYR A 60 14.39 10.20 -1.45
CA TYR A 60 13.22 9.61 -2.08
C TYR A 60 12.01 9.62 -1.14
N SER A 61 10.81 9.52 -1.71
CA SER A 61 9.57 9.30 -0.98
C SER A 61 8.72 8.25 -1.67
N ILE A 62 8.19 7.31 -0.90
CA ILE A 62 7.28 6.25 -1.33
C ILE A 62 6.08 6.28 -0.40
N HIS A 63 4.91 6.64 -0.94
CA HIS A 63 3.67 6.64 -0.18
C HIS A 63 2.46 6.36 -1.08
N PHE A 64 1.35 5.98 -0.46
CA PHE A 64 0.12 5.59 -1.14
C PHE A 64 -1.00 6.51 -0.70
N GLN A 65 -1.37 7.44 -1.58
CA GLN A 65 -2.45 8.37 -1.32
C GLN A 65 -3.80 7.66 -1.45
N PRO A 66 -4.68 7.67 -0.44
CA PRO A 66 -5.99 7.06 -0.54
C PRO A 66 -6.86 7.81 -1.55
N LEU A 67 -7.53 7.09 -2.45
CA LEU A 67 -8.45 7.66 -3.44
C LEU A 67 -9.92 7.58 -3.01
N THR A 68 -10.23 6.77 -2.01
CA THR A 68 -11.59 6.51 -1.53
C THR A 68 -11.69 6.68 -0.02
N GLN A 69 -12.90 6.93 0.48
CA GLN A 69 -13.18 6.93 1.92
C GLN A 69 -12.88 5.56 2.55
N HIS A 70 -13.11 4.47 1.80
CA HIS A 70 -12.81 3.12 2.25
C HIS A 70 -11.30 2.91 2.42
N ALA A 71 -10.47 3.36 1.46
CA ALA A 71 -9.01 3.34 1.58
C ALA A 71 -8.51 4.16 2.79
N GLN A 72 -9.14 5.31 3.05
CA GLN A 72 -8.82 6.14 4.20
C GLN A 72 -9.13 5.44 5.53
N ALA A 73 -10.22 4.68 5.61
CA ALA A 73 -10.52 3.83 6.75
C ALA A 73 -9.55 2.63 6.89
N LEU A 74 -9.09 2.04 5.77
CA LEU A 74 -8.10 0.97 5.78
C LEU A 74 -6.76 1.42 6.38
N ILE A 75 -6.30 2.63 6.06
CA ILE A 75 -5.07 3.21 6.63
C ILE A 75 -5.14 3.24 8.16
N GLY A 76 -6.29 3.60 8.73
CA GLY A 76 -6.47 3.64 10.18
C GLY A 76 -6.24 2.30 10.88
N ASN A 77 -6.38 1.18 10.16
CA ASN A 77 -6.14 -0.17 10.67
C ASN A 77 -4.71 -0.67 10.42
N ALA A 78 -3.94 0.02 9.58
CA ALA A 78 -2.61 -0.39 9.16
C ALA A 78 -1.61 0.77 9.32
N PRO A 79 -1.20 1.11 10.55
CA PRO A 79 -0.37 2.29 10.83
C PRO A 79 1.04 2.22 10.19
N ARG A 80 1.50 1.01 9.85
CA ARG A 80 2.77 0.80 9.14
C ARG A 80 2.66 0.93 7.63
N PHE A 81 1.45 1.09 7.09
CA PHE A 81 1.27 1.30 5.65
C PHE A 81 1.65 2.74 5.28
N PRO A 82 2.57 2.95 4.33
CA PRO A 82 3.09 4.27 4.00
C PRO A 82 2.03 5.07 3.24
N HIS A 83 1.39 6.01 3.92
CA HIS A 83 0.31 6.84 3.37
C HIS A 83 0.59 8.34 3.49
N GLN A 84 1.64 8.72 4.21
CA GLN A 84 2.10 10.10 4.35
C GLN A 84 3.40 10.26 3.57
N GLU A 85 3.57 11.45 2.98
CA GLU A 85 4.82 11.79 2.31
C GLU A 85 5.93 11.99 3.34
N GLU A 86 6.94 11.14 3.27
CA GLU A 86 8.18 11.26 4.04
C GLU A 86 9.35 11.12 3.08
N PHE A 87 10.34 12.02 3.20
CA PHE A 87 11.57 11.96 2.40
C PHE A 87 12.68 11.28 3.21
N LYS A 88 13.25 10.23 2.63
CA LYS A 88 14.34 9.43 3.21
C LYS A 88 15.58 9.52 2.31
N PRO A 89 16.80 9.42 2.87
CA PRO A 89 18.03 9.37 2.07
C PRO A 89 18.02 8.17 1.12
N ILE A 90 18.48 8.34 -0.13
CA ILE A 90 18.44 7.31 -1.18
C ILE A 90 19.14 6.01 -0.79
N GLU A 91 20.12 6.08 0.11
CA GLU A 91 20.86 4.93 0.64
C GLU A 91 19.95 3.97 1.41
N LYS A 92 18.80 4.43 1.91
CA LYS A 92 17.81 3.60 2.60
C LYS A 92 16.83 2.90 1.67
N LEU A 93 16.84 3.23 0.38
CA LEU A 93 15.90 2.64 -0.58
C LEU A 93 16.10 1.13 -0.69
N TRP A 94 17.33 0.66 -0.56
CA TRP A 94 17.70 -0.74 -0.54
C TRP A 94 18.30 -1.12 0.80
N ASN A 95 17.93 -2.27 1.32
CA ASN A 95 18.57 -2.82 2.51
C ASN A 95 19.92 -3.48 2.18
N GLU A 96 20.61 -3.97 3.20
CA GLU A 96 21.90 -4.67 3.06
C GLU A 96 21.83 -5.95 2.20
N PHE A 97 20.64 -6.50 1.98
CA PHE A 97 20.37 -7.65 1.11
C PHE A 97 19.98 -7.26 -0.32
N GLY A 98 19.97 -5.96 -0.64
CA GLY A 98 19.57 -5.43 -1.94
C GLY A 98 18.05 -5.42 -2.19
N GLN A 99 17.23 -5.72 -1.18
CA GLN A 99 15.77 -5.62 -1.29
C GLN A 99 15.33 -4.17 -1.20
N SER A 100 14.44 -3.74 -2.09
CA SER A 100 13.88 -2.39 -2.05
C SER A 100 12.85 -2.24 -0.92
N GLU A 101 12.63 -1.01 -0.45
CA GLU A 101 11.55 -0.72 0.51
C GLU A 101 10.17 -1.18 0.00
N LEU A 102 9.96 -1.17 -1.32
CA LEU A 102 8.73 -1.68 -1.94
C LEU A 102 8.62 -3.21 -1.85
N ASP A 103 9.73 -3.96 -1.91
CA ASP A 103 9.71 -5.41 -1.71
C ASP A 103 9.28 -5.73 -0.28
N ILE A 104 9.88 -5.05 0.70
CA ILE A 104 9.55 -5.20 2.11
C ILE A 104 8.07 -4.82 2.35
N LEU A 105 7.61 -3.76 1.71
CA LEU A 105 6.21 -3.33 1.78
C LEU A 105 5.27 -4.40 1.22
N PHE A 106 5.57 -4.97 0.06
CA PHE A 106 4.75 -5.98 -0.59
C PHE A 106 4.79 -7.33 0.11
N GLU A 107 5.83 -7.62 0.89
CA GLU A 107 5.87 -8.77 1.77
C GLU A 107 4.94 -8.59 2.97
N HIS A 108 5.00 -7.42 3.62
CA HIS A 108 4.13 -7.11 4.77
C HIS A 108 2.66 -6.92 4.36
N PHE A 109 2.42 -6.30 3.21
CA PHE A 109 1.11 -6.00 2.66
C PHE A 109 1.03 -6.52 1.22
N PRO A 110 0.74 -7.82 1.02
CA PRO A 110 0.73 -8.41 -0.32
C PRO A 110 -0.34 -7.80 -1.22
N THR A 111 -1.49 -7.44 -0.65
CA THR A 111 -2.62 -6.80 -1.34
C THR A 111 -3.37 -5.87 -0.39
N GLN A 112 -4.26 -5.04 -0.95
CA GLN A 112 -5.17 -4.19 -0.17
C GLN A 112 -6.00 -4.95 0.88
N LEU A 113 -6.28 -6.25 0.67
CA LEU A 113 -7.01 -7.07 1.64
C LEU A 113 -6.24 -7.23 2.97
N ALA A 114 -4.91 -7.15 2.94
CA ALA A 114 -4.07 -7.22 4.13
C ALA A 114 -4.17 -5.96 5.02
N LEU A 115 -4.73 -4.86 4.50
CA LEU A 115 -4.99 -3.63 5.27
C LEU A 115 -6.29 -3.71 6.07
N LYS A 116 -7.10 -4.75 5.85
CA LYS A 116 -8.36 -4.90 6.58
C LYS A 116 -8.08 -5.30 8.02
N PRO A 117 -8.85 -4.79 8.99
CA PRO A 117 -8.75 -5.27 10.35
C PRO A 117 -9.05 -6.78 10.40
N PRO A 118 -8.40 -7.54 11.29
CA PRO A 118 -8.78 -8.93 11.53
C PRO A 118 -10.27 -8.95 11.90
N LYS A 119 -11.07 -9.77 11.19
CA LYS A 119 -12.52 -9.79 11.36
C LYS A 119 -12.84 -9.92 12.86
N PRO A 120 -13.54 -8.97 13.48
CA PRO A 120 -13.80 -9.00 14.91
C PRO A 120 -14.66 -10.23 15.24
N GLU A 121 -14.24 -11.12 16.13
CA GLU A 121 -14.78 -12.49 16.30
C GLU A 121 -16.30 -12.63 16.61
N TRP A 122 -17.05 -11.55 16.76
CA TRP A 122 -18.48 -11.58 17.09
C TRP A 122 -19.38 -12.25 16.02
N TRP A 123 -18.92 -12.39 14.77
CA TRP A 123 -19.64 -13.19 13.76
C TRP A 123 -19.66 -14.68 14.07
N LYS A 124 -18.67 -15.21 14.82
CA LYS A 124 -18.73 -16.59 15.33
C LYS A 124 -19.85 -16.75 16.37
N VAL A 125 -20.09 -15.72 17.18
CA VAL A 125 -21.19 -15.69 18.16
C VAL A 125 -22.55 -15.65 17.45
N PHE A 126 -22.67 -14.86 16.38
CA PHE A 126 -23.91 -14.75 15.61
C PHE A 126 -24.26 -16.05 14.86
N LEU A 127 -23.27 -16.75 14.29
CA LEU A 127 -23.47 -18.05 13.64
C LEU A 127 -23.81 -19.17 14.64
N GLY A 128 -23.21 -19.16 15.85
CA GLY A 128 -23.57 -20.09 16.93
C GLY A 128 -25.03 -19.92 17.41
N LEU A 129 -25.52 -18.68 17.46
CA LEU A 129 -26.91 -18.37 17.84
C LEU A 129 -27.95 -18.79 16.78
N ILE A 130 -27.60 -18.75 15.49
CA ILE A 130 -28.48 -19.21 14.41
C ILE A 130 -28.53 -20.74 14.37
N SER A 131 -27.40 -21.42 14.59
CA SER A 131 -27.34 -22.88 14.65
C SER A 131 -28.14 -23.44 15.84
N ALA A 132 -28.09 -22.80 17.01
CA ALA A 132 -28.87 -23.20 18.19
C ALA A 132 -30.40 -23.01 18.06
N ARG A 133 -30.89 -22.25 17.07
CA ARG A 133 -32.33 -22.07 16.79
C ARG A 133 -32.89 -23.06 15.78
N ALA A 134 -32.05 -23.79 15.03
CA ALA A 134 -32.50 -24.75 14.02
C ALA A 134 -32.91 -26.11 14.61
N ASP A 135 -32.53 -26.43 15.85
CA ASP A 135 -32.70 -27.76 16.45
C ASP A 135 -33.93 -27.94 17.37
N LYS A 136 -34.89 -27.02 17.36
CA LYS A 136 -36.12 -27.11 18.19
C LYS A 136 -37.42 -27.39 17.44
N ARG A 137 -37.38 -27.90 16.20
CA ARG A 137 -38.58 -28.29 15.44
C ARG A 137 -38.65 -29.76 15.03
N LYS A 138 -38.17 -30.68 15.87
CA LYS A 138 -38.52 -32.09 15.78
C LYS A 138 -38.72 -32.65 17.18
N CYS A 139 -39.95 -32.64 17.65
CA CYS A 139 -40.54 -33.61 18.58
C CYS A 139 -41.91 -33.10 19.03
N ASN A 140 -42.97 -33.52 18.35
CA ASN A 140 -44.22 -33.98 18.95
C ASN A 140 -45.30 -34.12 17.88
N ILE A 141 -45.18 -35.16 17.05
CA ILE A 141 -46.34 -35.87 16.51
C ILE A 141 -45.97 -37.34 16.51
N LEU A 142 -46.18 -38.01 17.64
CA LEU A 142 -46.66 -39.39 17.73
C LEU A 142 -46.78 -39.76 19.21
N CYS A 143 -47.99 -39.73 19.74
CA CYS A 143 -48.45 -40.64 20.80
C CYS A 143 -49.98 -40.65 20.78
N ARG A 144 -50.49 -41.76 20.23
CA ARG A 144 -51.74 -42.48 20.55
C ARG A 144 -53.03 -41.70 20.78
#